data_AF-A0A0Q5V2J9-F1
#
_entry.id   AF-A0A0Q5V2J9-F1
#
_cell.length_a   1.000
_cell.length_b   1.000
_cell.length_c   1.000
_cell.angle_alpha   90.00
_cell.angle_beta   90.00
_cell.angle_gamma   90.00
#
_symmetry.space_group_name_H-M   'P 1'
#
loop_
_entity.id
_entity.type
_entity.pdbx_description
1 polymer ?
#
loop_
_entity_poly.entity_id
_entity_poly.type
_entity_poly.pdbx_seq_one_letter_code
_entity_poly.pdbx_strand_id
1 'polypeptide(L)'
;MSDPHALAARTGLPAEMLYLREALPRDRWQGHAIPQMAAFWLQMHGGFRQASAAMARVVADHRAGAIDTRAYHDRLLPTLAQFLQHLDGHHNIETGHYFPQFRRIEPRIAAGIDLLDRDHEAVHAHLEALAAGGNALHQAVRSGDPAGDHASRLNDALDAAAAPLIRHLDDEEDIVIPLITLHGVR
;
A
#
# COMPACT_ATOMS: atom_id res chain seq x y z
N MET A 1 -6.69 15.35 -20.94
CA MET A 1 -6.01 15.97 -19.79
C MET A 1 -5.86 14.88 -18.74
N SER A 2 -4.66 14.67 -18.20
CA SER A 2 -4.48 13.67 -17.13
C SER A 2 -5.21 14.11 -15.88
N ASP A 3 -5.92 13.19 -15.22
CA ASP A 3 -6.63 13.46 -13.96
C ASP A 3 -5.59 13.83 -12.87
N PRO A 4 -5.60 15.06 -12.32
CA PRO A 4 -4.66 15.47 -11.28
C PRO A 4 -4.85 14.70 -9.96
N HIS A 5 -5.97 13.99 -9.79
CA HIS A 5 -6.21 13.12 -8.65
C HIS A 5 -5.80 11.67 -8.90
N ALA A 6 -5.26 11.32 -10.07
CA ALA A 6 -4.74 9.96 -10.29
C ALA A 6 -3.57 9.67 -9.35
N LEU A 7 -3.57 8.50 -8.71
CA LEU A 7 -2.57 8.09 -7.72
C LEU A 7 -1.13 8.29 -8.19
N ALA A 8 -0.86 7.99 -9.47
CA ALA A 8 0.47 8.11 -10.07
C ALA A 8 1.01 9.55 -10.14
N ALA A 9 0.15 10.57 -10.07
CA ALA A 9 0.52 11.98 -10.22
C ALA A 9 0.20 12.84 -8.99
N ARG A 10 -0.66 12.33 -8.08
CA ARG A 10 -1.18 13.08 -6.95
C ARG A 10 -0.11 13.30 -5.88
N THR A 11 0.17 14.56 -5.54
CA THR A 11 1.12 14.93 -4.47
C THR A 11 0.44 15.18 -3.12
N GLY A 12 -0.89 15.28 -3.09
CA GLY A 12 -1.67 15.70 -1.93
C GLY A 12 -3.17 15.51 -2.13
N LEU A 13 -3.89 15.40 -1.01
CA LEU A 13 -5.34 15.49 -1.02
C LEU A 13 -5.80 16.95 -1.13
N PRO A 14 -6.92 17.21 -1.84
CA PRO A 14 -7.58 18.50 -1.79
C PRO A 14 -8.05 18.88 -0.38
N ALA A 15 -8.10 20.18 -0.08
CA ALA A 15 -8.46 20.67 1.25
C ALA A 15 -9.85 20.21 1.71
N GLU A 16 -10.80 20.09 0.77
CA GLU A 16 -12.15 19.60 1.05
C GLU A 16 -12.20 18.17 1.59
N MET A 17 -11.20 17.33 1.28
CA MET A 17 -11.09 15.96 1.78
C MET A 17 -10.36 15.88 3.14
N LEU A 18 -9.70 16.97 3.56
CA LEU A 18 -8.85 17.00 4.75
C LEU A 18 -9.50 17.65 5.98
N TYR A 19 -10.77 18.05 5.93
CA TYR A 19 -11.39 18.79 7.02
C TYR A 19 -11.42 18.01 8.36
N LEU A 20 -11.52 16.66 8.31
CA LEU A 20 -11.43 15.83 9.51
C LEU A 20 -9.99 15.75 10.05
N ARG A 21 -8.99 15.68 9.17
CA ARG A 21 -7.56 15.78 9.53
C ARG A 21 -7.22 17.14 10.13
N GLU A 22 -7.90 18.21 9.71
CA GLU A 22 -7.77 19.54 10.33
C GLU A 22 -8.37 19.59 11.73
N ALA A 23 -9.51 18.93 11.95
CA ALA A 23 -10.14 18.82 13.27
C ALA A 23 -9.36 17.89 14.22
N LEU A 24 -8.67 16.88 13.68
CA LEU A 24 -7.80 15.96 14.42
C LEU A 24 -6.44 15.79 13.71
N PRO A 25 -5.48 16.70 13.96
CA PRO A 25 -4.15 16.64 13.35
C PRO A 25 -3.35 15.39 13.76
N ARG A 26 -2.40 14.99 12.90
CA ARG A 26 -1.61 13.74 13.03
C ARG A 26 -0.87 13.60 14.37
N ASP A 27 -0.44 14.70 14.97
CA ASP A 27 0.27 14.69 16.26
C ASP A 27 -0.61 14.15 17.41
N ARG A 28 -1.92 14.13 17.24
CA ARG A 28 -2.89 13.58 18.19
C ARG A 28 -3.20 12.08 17.99
N TRP A 29 -2.64 11.45 16.96
CA TRP A 29 -2.91 10.04 16.64
C TRP A 29 -2.00 9.08 17.44
N GLN A 30 -2.00 9.18 18.77
CA GLN A 30 -1.02 8.46 19.61
C GLN A 30 -1.66 7.72 20.79
N GLY A 31 -1.25 6.47 20.98
CA GLY A 31 -1.57 5.66 22.15
C GLY A 31 -3.06 5.61 22.45
N HIS A 32 -3.44 5.90 23.69
CA HIS A 32 -4.83 5.89 24.15
C HIS A 32 -5.67 7.07 23.65
N ALA A 33 -5.10 7.99 22.85
CA ALA A 33 -5.81 9.14 22.32
C ALA A 33 -6.72 8.81 21.12
N ILE A 34 -6.58 7.61 20.53
CA ILE A 34 -7.41 7.13 19.42
C ILE A 34 -8.09 5.79 19.76
N PRO A 35 -9.25 5.48 19.17
CA PRO A 35 -9.89 4.19 19.32
C PRO A 35 -9.01 3.04 18.84
N GLN A 36 -9.21 1.84 19.41
CA GLN A 36 -8.48 0.63 19.05
C GLN A 36 -8.54 0.34 17.54
N MET A 37 -9.68 0.59 16.89
CA MET A 37 -9.82 0.41 15.45
C MET A 37 -8.86 1.32 14.66
N ALA A 38 -8.75 2.60 15.01
CA ALA A 38 -7.84 3.52 14.35
C ALA A 38 -6.37 3.12 14.58
N ALA A 39 -6.03 2.67 15.80
CA ALA A 39 -4.70 2.16 16.09
C ALA A 39 -4.36 0.90 15.29
N PHE A 40 -5.33 0.00 15.09
CA PHE A 40 -5.18 -1.20 14.28
C PHE A 40 -4.91 -0.87 12.80
N TRP A 41 -5.65 0.09 12.23
CA TRP A 41 -5.39 0.59 10.87
C TRP A 41 -3.96 1.11 10.71
N LEU A 42 -3.52 2.01 11.59
CA LEU A 42 -2.14 2.52 11.58
C LEU A 42 -1.10 1.40 11.73
N GLN A 43 -1.38 0.39 12.54
CA GLN A 43 -0.50 -0.76 12.71
C GLN A 43 -0.39 -1.58 11.40
N MET A 44 -1.50 -1.84 10.72
CA MET A 44 -1.51 -2.55 9.43
C MET A 44 -0.72 -1.77 8.38
N HIS A 45 -0.98 -0.46 8.26
CA HIS A 45 -0.27 0.42 7.32
C HIS A 45 1.24 0.48 7.62
N GLY A 46 1.60 0.60 8.89
CA GLY A 46 2.99 0.50 9.34
C GLY A 46 3.66 -0.81 8.93
N GLY A 47 2.93 -1.93 9.00
CA GLY A 47 3.38 -3.24 8.52
C GLY A 47 3.68 -3.26 7.02
N PHE A 48 2.79 -2.70 6.20
CA PHE A 48 3.02 -2.59 4.75
C PHE A 48 4.26 -1.75 4.44
N ARG A 49 4.42 -0.59 5.09
CA ARG A 49 5.62 0.26 4.93
C ARG A 49 6.90 -0.47 5.31
N GLN A 50 6.88 -1.24 6.40
CA GLN A 50 8.03 -2.05 6.83
C GLN A 50 8.38 -3.15 5.82
N ALA A 51 7.37 -3.85 5.29
CA ALA A 51 7.56 -4.89 4.27
C ALA A 51 8.13 -4.30 2.97
N SER A 52 7.58 -3.18 2.48
CA SER A 52 8.10 -2.47 1.30
C SER A 52 9.56 -2.05 1.50
N ALA A 53 9.90 -1.50 2.66
CA ALA A 53 11.28 -1.13 2.98
C ALA A 53 12.22 -2.35 3.07
N ALA A 54 11.73 -3.50 3.55
CA ALA A 54 12.50 -4.74 3.58
C ALA A 54 12.80 -5.26 2.17
N MET A 55 11.79 -5.28 1.29
CA MET A 55 11.98 -5.67 -0.11
C MET A 55 12.93 -4.72 -0.84
N ALA A 56 12.82 -3.40 -0.61
CA ALA A 56 13.71 -2.41 -1.20
C ALA A 56 15.20 -2.62 -0.82
N ARG A 57 15.48 -3.06 0.41
CA ARG A 57 16.85 -3.42 0.82
C ARG A 57 17.39 -4.62 0.04
N VAL A 58 16.57 -5.65 -0.17
CA VAL A 58 16.96 -6.83 -0.96
C VAL A 58 17.21 -6.47 -2.43
N VAL A 59 16.40 -5.58 -2.99
CA VAL A 59 16.60 -5.01 -4.34
C VAL A 59 17.94 -4.26 -4.42
N ALA A 60 18.25 -3.42 -3.43
CA ALA A 60 19.50 -2.66 -3.39
C ALA A 60 20.73 -3.58 -3.31
N ASP A 61 20.70 -4.61 -2.46
CA ASP A 61 21.77 -5.60 -2.35
C ASP A 61 22.01 -6.33 -3.68
N HIS A 62 20.93 -6.72 -4.38
CA HIS A 62 21.03 -7.40 -5.68
C HIS A 62 21.61 -6.47 -6.76
N ARG A 63 21.13 -5.22 -6.83
CA ARG A 63 21.65 -4.21 -7.78
C ARG A 63 23.12 -3.86 -7.53
N ALA A 64 23.55 -3.87 -6.27
CA ALA A 64 24.95 -3.64 -5.90
C ALA A 64 25.85 -4.86 -6.16
N GLY A 65 25.30 -6.01 -6.55
CA GLY A 65 26.03 -7.26 -6.71
C GLY A 65 26.48 -7.88 -5.37
N ALA A 66 25.92 -7.42 -4.24
CA ALA A 66 26.22 -7.96 -2.91
C ALA A 66 25.58 -9.34 -2.69
N ILE A 67 24.51 -9.63 -3.44
CA ILE A 67 23.87 -10.95 -3.51
C ILE A 67 23.63 -11.34 -4.97
N ASP A 68 23.72 -12.63 -5.27
CA ASP A 68 23.37 -13.16 -6.59
C ASP A 68 21.85 -13.33 -6.76
N THR A 69 21.41 -13.70 -7.96
CA THR A 69 19.98 -13.88 -8.27
C THR A 69 19.31 -15.00 -7.45
N ARG A 70 20.05 -16.04 -7.05
CA ARG A 70 19.51 -17.13 -6.24
C ARG A 70 19.24 -16.64 -4.82
N ALA A 71 20.20 -15.93 -4.22
CA ALA A 71 20.05 -15.30 -2.92
C ALA A 71 18.98 -14.19 -2.93
N TYR A 72 18.88 -13.40 -4.01
CA TYR A 72 17.79 -12.44 -4.20
C TYR A 72 16.42 -13.13 -4.18
N HIS A 73 16.24 -14.20 -4.97
CA HIS A 73 15.02 -15.01 -4.98
C HIS A 73 14.66 -15.52 -3.58
N ASP A 74 15.62 -16.17 -2.90
CA ASP A 74 15.39 -16.82 -1.59
C ASP A 74 15.06 -15.81 -0.49
N ARG A 75 15.61 -14.59 -0.58
CA ARG A 75 15.36 -13.50 0.39
C ARG A 75 14.10 -12.69 0.10
N LEU A 76 13.76 -12.47 -1.17
CA LEU A 76 12.67 -11.58 -1.56
C LEU A 76 11.31 -12.29 -1.56
N LEU A 77 11.20 -13.46 -2.19
CA LEU A 77 9.91 -14.05 -2.52
C LEU A 77 9.02 -14.36 -1.30
N PRO A 78 9.54 -14.84 -0.16
CA PRO A 78 8.69 -15.07 1.01
C PRO A 78 8.01 -13.80 1.51
N THR A 79 8.76 -12.69 1.59
CA THR A 79 8.22 -11.39 2.00
C THR A 79 7.24 -10.85 0.95
N LEU A 80 7.56 -10.98 -0.34
CA LEU A 80 6.67 -10.56 -1.42
C LEU A 80 5.34 -11.31 -1.38
N ALA A 81 5.35 -12.64 -1.24
CA ALA A 81 4.13 -13.45 -1.21
C ALA A 81 3.22 -13.07 -0.03
N GLN A 82 3.80 -12.91 1.16
CA GLN A 82 3.06 -12.49 2.35
C GLN A 82 2.49 -11.08 2.18
N PHE A 83 3.29 -10.16 1.64
CA PHE A 83 2.87 -8.79 1.38
C PHE A 83 1.68 -8.72 0.43
N LEU A 84 1.74 -9.43 -0.71
CA LEU A 84 0.65 -9.48 -1.69
C LEU A 84 -0.64 -10.01 -1.07
N GLN A 85 -0.58 -11.13 -0.34
CA GLN A 85 -1.75 -11.72 0.31
C GLN A 85 -2.38 -10.78 1.34
N HIS A 86 -1.56 -10.13 2.17
CA HIS A 86 -2.05 -9.27 3.23
C HIS A 86 -2.64 -7.96 2.69
N LEU A 87 -2.00 -7.34 1.70
CA LEU A 87 -2.45 -6.07 1.14
C LEU A 87 -3.74 -6.24 0.33
N ASP A 88 -3.83 -7.30 -0.47
CA ASP A 88 -5.07 -7.64 -1.20
C ASP A 88 -6.24 -7.91 -0.23
N GLY A 89 -6.00 -8.71 0.82
CA GLY A 89 -7.03 -8.98 1.83
C GLY A 89 -7.48 -7.72 2.59
N HIS A 90 -6.55 -6.81 2.87
CA HIS A 90 -6.82 -5.53 3.53
C HIS A 90 -7.73 -4.64 2.68
N HIS A 91 -7.36 -4.37 1.42
CA HIS A 91 -8.15 -3.54 0.51
C HIS A 91 -9.54 -4.14 0.25
N ASN A 92 -9.63 -5.47 0.10
CA ASN A 92 -10.91 -6.15 -0.09
C ASN A 92 -11.87 -5.95 1.10
N ILE A 93 -11.35 -5.97 2.34
CA ILE A 93 -12.15 -5.70 3.54
C ILE A 93 -12.56 -4.22 3.56
N GLU A 94 -11.67 -3.30 3.20
CA GLU A 94 -11.95 -1.87 3.22
C GLU A 94 -13.05 -1.49 2.22
N THR A 95 -12.85 -1.82 0.94
CA THR A 95 -13.81 -1.58 -0.13
C THR A 95 -15.14 -2.29 0.13
N GLY A 96 -15.09 -3.57 0.52
CA GLY A 96 -16.29 -4.39 0.68
C GLY A 96 -17.07 -4.11 1.97
N HIS A 97 -16.40 -3.66 3.03
CA HIS A 97 -17.01 -3.56 4.37
C HIS A 97 -16.93 -2.17 4.99
N TYR A 98 -15.75 -1.56 5.08
CA TYR A 98 -15.59 -0.32 5.85
C TYR A 98 -16.02 0.92 5.07
N PHE A 99 -15.57 1.06 3.82
CA PHE A 99 -15.86 2.22 2.98
C PHE A 99 -17.36 2.49 2.78
N PRO A 100 -18.23 1.48 2.55
CA PRO A 100 -19.68 1.70 2.52
C PRO A 100 -20.22 2.26 3.84
N GLN A 101 -19.67 1.85 4.98
CA GLN A 101 -20.10 2.33 6.29
C GLN A 101 -19.63 3.75 6.54
N PHE A 102 -18.38 4.07 6.19
CA PHE A 102 -17.81 5.41 6.29
C PHE A 102 -18.64 6.44 5.55
N ARG A 103 -19.05 6.13 4.31
CA ARG A 103 -19.96 6.98 3.52
C ARG A 103 -21.31 7.23 4.19
N ARG A 104 -21.85 6.25 4.94
CA ARG A 104 -23.11 6.42 5.70
C ARG A 104 -22.92 7.24 6.98
N ILE A 105 -21.79 7.05 7.66
CA ILE A 105 -21.49 7.71 8.94
C ILE A 105 -21.19 9.19 8.72
N GLU A 106 -20.43 9.52 7.67
CA GLU A 106 -20.06 10.89 7.34
C GLU A 106 -20.16 11.14 5.82
N PRO A 107 -21.35 11.50 5.32
CA PRO A 107 -21.57 11.69 3.89
C PRO A 107 -20.66 12.74 3.24
N ARG A 108 -20.15 13.73 4.00
CA ARG A 108 -19.24 14.74 3.46
C ARG A 108 -17.88 14.16 3.07
N ILE A 109 -17.47 13.00 3.63
CA ILE A 109 -16.20 12.35 3.29
C ILE A 109 -16.28 11.49 2.02
N ALA A 110 -17.47 11.30 1.43
CA ALA A 110 -17.69 10.32 0.37
C ALA A 110 -16.75 10.50 -0.83
N ALA A 111 -16.45 11.74 -1.23
CA ALA A 111 -15.53 12.00 -2.34
C ALA A 111 -14.08 11.51 -2.05
N GLY A 112 -13.65 11.57 -0.79
CA GLY A 112 -12.37 11.01 -0.36
C GLY A 112 -12.37 9.49 -0.40
N ILE A 113 -13.45 8.85 0.08
CA ILE A 113 -13.58 7.39 0.02
C ILE A 113 -13.68 6.89 -1.43
N ASP A 114 -14.39 7.60 -2.31
CA ASP A 114 -14.45 7.28 -3.75
C ASP A 114 -13.08 7.38 -4.41
N LEU A 115 -12.22 8.29 -3.93
CA LEU A 115 -10.84 8.41 -4.38
C LEU A 115 -10.00 7.22 -3.91
N LEU A 116 -10.14 6.79 -2.66
CA LEU A 116 -9.45 5.61 -2.13
C LEU A 116 -9.86 4.32 -2.86
N ASP A 117 -11.16 4.14 -3.17
CA ASP A 117 -11.61 3.00 -3.99
C ASP A 117 -10.95 2.99 -5.38
N ARG A 118 -10.75 4.16 -6.02
CA ARG A 118 -10.01 4.23 -7.29
C ARG A 118 -8.52 3.95 -7.12
N ASP A 119 -7.94 4.36 -6.00
CA ASP A 119 -6.55 4.05 -5.68
C ASP A 119 -6.36 2.54 -5.47
N HIS A 120 -7.33 1.83 -4.88
CA HIS A 120 -7.26 0.38 -4.72
C HIS A 120 -7.11 -0.33 -6.08
N GLU A 121 -7.85 0.09 -7.11
CA GLU A 121 -7.70 -0.44 -8.47
C GLU A 121 -6.30 -0.18 -9.04
N ALA A 122 -5.77 1.04 -8.83
CA ALA A 122 -4.43 1.38 -9.29
C ALA A 122 -3.34 0.59 -8.56
N VAL A 123 -3.48 0.41 -7.23
CA VAL A 123 -2.56 -0.43 -6.44
C VAL A 123 -2.69 -1.89 -6.87
N HIS A 124 -3.89 -2.40 -7.12
CA HIS A 124 -4.11 -3.78 -7.55
C HIS A 124 -3.35 -4.10 -8.84
N ALA A 125 -3.35 -3.19 -9.83
CA ALA A 125 -2.55 -3.35 -11.05
C ALA A 125 -1.04 -3.50 -10.76
N HIS A 126 -0.51 -2.82 -9.73
CA HIS A 126 0.87 -3.03 -9.29
C HIS A 126 1.05 -4.40 -8.61
N LEU A 127 0.08 -4.85 -7.80
CA LEU A 127 0.14 -6.16 -7.15
C LEU A 127 0.12 -7.31 -8.16
N GLU A 128 -0.67 -7.20 -9.22
CA GLU A 128 -0.67 -8.17 -10.32
C GLU A 128 0.68 -8.24 -11.02
N ALA A 129 1.30 -7.08 -11.32
CA ALA A 129 2.62 -7.01 -11.94
C ALA A 129 3.71 -7.63 -11.04
N LEU A 130 3.64 -7.37 -9.73
CA LEU A 130 4.53 -7.96 -8.74
C LEU A 130 4.35 -9.48 -8.62
N ALA A 131 3.11 -9.96 -8.58
CA ALA A 131 2.80 -11.39 -8.54
C ALA A 131 3.32 -12.10 -9.79
N ALA A 132 3.07 -11.53 -10.98
CA ALA A 132 3.58 -12.06 -12.25
C ALA A 132 5.12 -12.10 -12.29
N GLY A 133 5.79 -11.01 -11.86
CA GLY A 133 7.25 -10.95 -11.79
C GLY A 133 7.84 -11.95 -10.80
N GLY A 134 7.25 -12.08 -9.61
CA GLY A 134 7.66 -13.05 -8.59
C GLY A 134 7.53 -14.50 -9.08
N ASN A 135 6.41 -14.83 -9.71
CA ASN A 135 6.18 -16.17 -10.27
C ASN A 135 7.15 -16.49 -11.41
N ALA A 136 7.40 -15.54 -12.32
CA ALA A 136 8.34 -15.74 -13.42
C ALA A 136 9.78 -15.96 -12.91
N LEU A 137 10.22 -15.16 -11.94
CA LEU A 137 11.52 -15.36 -11.28
C LEU A 137 11.60 -16.73 -10.60
N HIS A 138 10.57 -17.11 -9.85
CA HIS A 138 10.51 -18.40 -9.17
C HIS A 138 10.66 -19.55 -10.16
N GLN A 139 9.90 -19.51 -11.27
CA GLN A 139 9.95 -20.54 -12.30
C GLN A 139 11.34 -20.66 -12.92
N ALA A 140 11.97 -19.55 -13.32
CA ALA A 140 13.31 -19.56 -13.93
C ALA A 140 14.35 -20.16 -12.97
N VAL A 141 14.32 -19.74 -11.70
CA VAL A 141 15.22 -20.28 -10.66
C VAL A 141 14.98 -21.78 -10.42
N ARG A 142 13.73 -22.23 -10.47
CA ARG A 142 13.38 -23.65 -10.27
C ARG A 142 13.80 -24.54 -11.42
N SER A 143 13.70 -24.05 -12.65
CA SER A 143 14.10 -24.75 -13.88
C SER A 143 15.62 -24.77 -14.10
N GLY A 144 16.37 -23.88 -13.44
CA GLY A 144 17.81 -23.69 -13.70
C GLY A 144 18.09 -22.81 -14.91
N ASP A 145 17.08 -22.08 -15.40
CA ASP A 145 17.19 -21.16 -16.52
C ASP A 145 17.85 -19.84 -16.09
N PRO A 146 18.41 -19.05 -17.03
CA PRO A 146 18.90 -17.71 -16.73
C PRO A 146 17.81 -16.83 -16.11
N ALA A 147 18.00 -16.43 -14.85
CA ALA A 147 17.00 -15.70 -14.06
C ALA A 147 17.27 -14.19 -13.91
N GLY A 148 18.41 -13.69 -14.42
CA GLY A 148 18.85 -12.30 -14.22
C GLY A 148 17.87 -11.25 -14.77
N ASP A 149 17.32 -11.49 -15.96
CA ASP A 149 16.32 -10.60 -16.57
C ASP A 149 15.00 -10.59 -15.78
N HIS A 150 14.57 -11.76 -15.27
CA HIS A 150 13.38 -11.86 -14.42
C HIS A 150 13.56 -11.11 -13.11
N ALA A 151 14.74 -11.21 -12.49
CA ALA A 151 15.05 -10.48 -11.28
C ALA A 151 15.09 -8.96 -11.52
N SER A 152 15.66 -8.52 -12.64
CA SER A 152 15.69 -7.10 -13.03
C SER A 152 14.29 -6.53 -13.26
N ARG A 153 13.42 -7.27 -13.97
CA ARG A 153 12.02 -6.85 -14.16
C ARG A 153 11.24 -6.78 -12.85
N LEU A 154 11.49 -7.70 -11.91
CA LEU A 154 10.84 -7.66 -10.59
C LEU A 154 11.35 -6.47 -9.76
N ASN A 155 12.63 -6.11 -9.85
CA ASN A 155 13.15 -4.89 -9.23
C ASN A 155 12.39 -3.65 -9.74
N ASP A 156 12.21 -3.54 -11.06
CA ASP A 156 11.54 -2.39 -11.67
C ASP A 156 10.06 -2.33 -11.27
N ALA A 157 9.38 -3.47 -11.14
CA ALA A 157 8.00 -3.55 -10.66
C ALA A 157 7.89 -3.11 -9.18
N LEU A 158 8.85 -3.50 -8.32
CA LEU A 158 8.90 -3.06 -6.92
C LEU A 158 9.11 -1.55 -6.81
N ASP A 159 10.00 -0.98 -7.60
CA ASP A 159 10.22 0.46 -7.64
C ASP A 159 8.97 1.22 -8.12
N ALA A 160 8.31 0.71 -9.17
CA ALA A 160 7.10 1.31 -9.70
C ALA A 160 5.92 1.29 -8.71
N ALA A 161 5.84 0.26 -7.86
CA ALA A 161 4.78 0.12 -6.86
C ALA A 161 5.00 0.98 -5.61
N ALA A 162 6.25 1.33 -5.29
CA ALA A 162 6.62 1.90 -4.00
C ALA A 162 5.96 3.27 -3.73
N ALA A 163 6.14 4.24 -4.62
CA ALA A 163 5.60 5.58 -4.41
C ALA A 163 4.06 5.64 -4.42
N PRO A 164 3.36 4.99 -5.38
CA PRO A 164 1.90 4.92 -5.37
C PRO A 164 1.32 4.33 -4.08
N LEU A 165 1.88 3.22 -3.60
CA LEU A 165 1.41 2.61 -2.36
C LEU A 165 1.60 3.53 -1.15
N ILE A 166 2.78 4.16 -1.01
CA ILE A 166 3.05 5.07 0.11
C ILE A 166 2.09 6.25 0.09
N ARG A 167 1.82 6.83 -1.09
CA ARG A 167 0.85 7.91 -1.27
C ARG A 167 -0.53 7.44 -0.84
N HIS A 168 -1.02 6.33 -1.39
CA HIS A 168 -2.33 5.77 -1.05
C HIS A 168 -2.52 5.60 0.47
N LEU A 169 -1.57 4.94 1.15
CA LEU A 169 -1.63 4.78 2.61
C LEU A 169 -1.66 6.13 3.34
N ASP A 170 -0.92 7.14 2.85
CA ASP A 170 -0.95 8.49 3.44
C ASP A 170 -2.30 9.21 3.26
N ASP A 171 -2.93 9.12 2.08
CA ASP A 171 -4.28 9.69 1.85
C ASP A 171 -5.31 9.00 2.74
N GLU A 172 -5.24 7.68 2.78
CA GLU A 172 -6.18 6.88 3.55
C GLU A 172 -6.09 7.17 5.04
N GLU A 173 -4.88 7.25 5.58
CA GLU A 173 -4.67 7.65 6.96
C GLU A 173 -5.26 9.04 7.24
N ASP A 174 -5.03 10.02 6.37
CA ASP A 174 -5.58 11.38 6.50
C ASP A 174 -7.11 11.46 6.41
N ILE A 175 -7.75 10.52 5.72
CA ILE A 175 -9.20 10.47 5.56
C ILE A 175 -9.85 9.65 6.68
N VAL A 176 -9.35 8.44 6.93
CA VAL A 176 -10.03 7.41 7.71
C VAL A 176 -9.72 7.48 9.20
N ILE A 177 -8.48 7.76 9.59
CA ILE A 177 -8.10 7.83 11.02
C ILE A 177 -8.90 8.89 11.79
N PRO A 178 -9.03 10.15 11.30
CA PRO A 178 -9.84 11.12 12.00
C PRO A 178 -11.34 10.80 11.93
N LEU A 179 -11.81 10.17 10.84
CA LEU A 179 -13.19 9.68 10.75
C LEU A 179 -13.51 8.66 11.85
N ILE A 180 -12.72 7.59 11.95
CA ILE A 180 -12.90 6.55 12.97
C ILE A 180 -12.86 7.16 14.37
N THR A 181 -11.93 8.08 14.60
CA THR A 181 -11.71 8.69 15.91
C THR A 181 -12.83 9.64 16.33
N LEU A 182 -13.31 10.50 15.43
CA LEU A 182 -14.29 11.53 15.76
C LEU A 182 -15.73 11.02 15.71
N HIS A 183 -16.03 10.06 14.84
CA HIS A 183 -17.41 9.63 14.58
C HIS A 183 -17.73 8.24 15.12
N GLY A 184 -16.74 7.47 15.57
CA GLY A 184 -16.95 6.19 16.24
C GLY A 184 -17.53 5.13 15.32
N VAL A 185 -16.67 4.55 14.48
CA VAL A 185 -17.03 3.38 13.66
C VAL A 185 -16.94 2.14 14.57
N ARG A 186 -18.01 1.35 14.64
CA ARG A 186 -18.09 0.11 15.43
C ARG A 186 -18.21 -1.11 14.54
#